data_AF-A0A662D6S5-F1
#
_entry.id   AF-A0A662D6S5-F1
#
_cell.length_a   1.000
_cell.length_b   1.000
_cell.length_c   1.000
_cell.angle_alpha   90.00
_cell.angle_beta   90.00
_cell.angle_gamma   90.00
#
_symmetry.space_group_name_H-M   'P 1'
#
loop_
_entity.id
_entity.type
_entity.pdbx_description
1 polymer ?
#
loop_
_entity_poly.entity_id
_entity_poly.type
_entity_poly.pdbx_seq_one_letter_code
_entity_poly.pdbx_strand_id
1 'polypeptide(L)'
;GLRNQIKKELETSGISCAFPSPFCSLTENFSENEYIKLFARYFGKPQIILNCNKGKVTRLILKREAPCGCSRFIAEKLTGVKVEEAEEKAGLFHHYYPCLASGKIDAGKDSLLHQSANITKLVVKKAIRACKREQTS
;
A
#
# COMPACT_ATOMS: atom_id res chain seq x y z
N GLY A 1 -24.86 -2.05 -10.69
CA GLY A 1 -24.48 -1.66 -9.31
C GLY A 1 -24.03 -0.21 -9.29
N LEU A 2 -24.15 0.46 -8.14
CA LEU A 2 -23.93 1.91 -7.97
C LEU A 2 -22.62 2.42 -8.60
N ARG A 3 -21.50 1.71 -8.41
CA ARG A 3 -20.20 2.03 -9.04
C ARG A 3 -20.27 2.23 -10.56
N ASN A 4 -21.00 1.35 -11.26
CA ASN A 4 -21.09 1.43 -12.73
C ASN A 4 -22.02 2.57 -13.18
N GLN A 5 -23.03 2.91 -12.38
CA GLN A 5 -23.90 4.05 -12.65
C GLN A 5 -23.11 5.36 -12.54
N ILE A 6 -22.39 5.55 -11.43
CA ILE A 6 -21.51 6.71 -11.22
C ILE A 6 -20.45 6.80 -12.33
N LYS A 7 -19.83 5.67 -12.69
CA LYS A 7 -18.84 5.64 -13.77
C LYS A 7 -19.42 6.16 -15.09
N LYS A 8 -20.60 5.69 -15.48
CA LYS A 8 -21.27 6.09 -16.71
C LYS A 8 -21.66 7.58 -16.71
N GLU A 9 -22.16 8.09 -15.57
CA GLU A 9 -22.51 9.50 -15.42
C GLU A 9 -21.29 10.43 -15.57
N LEU A 10 -20.18 10.06 -14.92
CA LEU A 10 -18.92 10.80 -15.03
C LEU A 10 -18.35 10.74 -16.45
N GLU A 11 -18.35 9.57 -17.09
CA GLU A 11 -17.90 9.41 -18.48
C GLU A 11 -18.73 10.24 -19.47
N THR A 12 -20.05 10.31 -19.28
CA THR A 12 -20.94 11.16 -20.09
C THR A 12 -20.61 12.65 -19.94
N SER A 13 -20.08 13.03 -18.78
CA SER A 13 -19.62 14.39 -18.48
C SER A 13 -18.16 14.65 -18.88
N GLY A 14 -17.50 13.69 -19.53
CA GLY A 14 -16.07 13.77 -19.89
C GLY A 14 -15.10 13.65 -18.70
N ILE A 15 -15.58 13.21 -17.53
CA ILE A 15 -14.80 13.10 -16.30
C ILE A 15 -14.26 11.68 -16.16
N SER A 16 -12.93 11.56 -16.17
CA SER A 16 -12.25 10.29 -15.89
C SER A 16 -12.33 9.93 -14.40
N CYS A 17 -12.55 8.65 -14.09
CA CYS A 17 -12.56 8.15 -12.72
C CYS A 17 -11.90 6.78 -12.59
N ALA A 18 -11.40 6.49 -11.39
CA ALA A 18 -10.84 5.19 -11.03
C ALA A 18 -11.42 4.73 -9.68
N PHE A 19 -11.70 3.44 -9.56
CA PHE A 19 -12.31 2.84 -8.37
C PHE A 19 -11.45 1.67 -7.84
N PRO A 20 -10.22 1.94 -7.37
CA PRO A 20 -9.39 0.96 -6.68
C PRO A 20 -10.06 0.52 -5.38
N SER A 21 -9.92 -0.76 -5.04
CA SER A 21 -10.47 -1.32 -3.81
C SER A 21 -9.49 -2.33 -3.22
N PRO A 22 -8.80 -1.99 -2.11
CA PRO A 22 -8.79 -0.70 -1.39
C PRO A 22 -8.09 0.42 -2.17
N PHE A 23 -8.14 1.68 -1.71
CA PHE A 23 -7.51 2.81 -2.44
C PHE A 23 -6.00 2.62 -2.63
N CYS A 24 -5.32 2.03 -1.65
CA CYS A 24 -3.91 1.64 -1.75
C CYS A 24 -3.64 0.44 -2.69
N SER A 25 -4.61 0.00 -3.49
CA SER A 25 -4.37 -0.91 -4.62
C SER A 25 -4.09 -0.16 -5.94
N LEU A 26 -4.33 1.16 -5.98
CA LEU A 26 -4.15 1.98 -7.17
C LEU A 26 -2.72 1.89 -7.73
N THR A 27 -2.61 1.72 -9.04
CA THR A 27 -1.37 1.80 -9.82
C THR A 27 -1.61 2.62 -11.08
N GLU A 28 -0.55 2.99 -11.80
CA GLU A 28 -0.64 3.74 -13.06
C GLU A 28 -1.47 3.02 -14.14
N ASN A 29 -1.71 1.71 -14.00
CA ASN A 29 -2.46 0.91 -14.97
C ASN A 29 -3.97 0.93 -14.70
N PHE A 30 -4.45 1.67 -13.69
CA PHE A 30 -5.88 1.76 -13.38
C PHE A 30 -6.66 2.70 -14.32
N SER A 31 -5.98 3.58 -15.05
CA SER A 31 -6.60 4.56 -15.94
C SER A 31 -5.61 5.03 -17.01
N GLU A 32 -6.12 5.40 -18.17
CA GLU A 32 -5.34 6.09 -19.20
C GLU A 32 -5.30 7.62 -19.02
N ASN A 33 -6.08 8.16 -18.08
CA ASN A 33 -6.06 9.58 -17.78
C ASN A 33 -4.72 9.98 -17.13
N GLU A 34 -4.05 10.98 -17.72
CA GLU A 34 -2.71 11.42 -17.31
C GLU A 34 -2.65 11.89 -15.85
N TYR A 35 -3.68 12.55 -15.33
CA TYR A 35 -3.72 13.05 -13.96
C TYR A 35 -3.89 11.92 -12.95
N ILE A 36 -4.72 10.93 -13.26
CA ILE A 36 -4.85 9.72 -12.43
C ILE A 36 -3.54 8.94 -12.43
N LYS A 37 -2.86 8.81 -13.58
CA LYS A 37 -1.54 8.18 -13.68
C LYS A 37 -0.50 8.95 -12.87
N LEU A 38 -0.48 10.29 -12.99
CA LEU A 38 0.43 11.14 -12.23
C LEU A 38 0.21 11.01 -10.72
N PHE A 39 -1.04 11.02 -10.26
CA PHE A 39 -1.36 10.72 -8.86
C PHE A 39 -0.86 9.33 -8.46
N ALA A 40 -1.10 8.32 -9.31
CA ALA A 40 -0.70 6.93 -9.08
C ALA A 40 0.83 6.69 -9.08
N ARG A 41 1.64 7.65 -9.55
CA ARG A 41 3.10 7.63 -9.40
C ARG A 41 3.54 7.94 -7.97
N TYR A 42 2.86 8.88 -7.31
CA TYR A 42 3.20 9.34 -5.97
C TYR A 42 2.40 8.63 -4.86
N PHE A 43 1.15 8.28 -5.14
CA PHE A 43 0.21 7.72 -4.18
C PHE A 43 -0.52 6.49 -4.73
N GLY A 44 -0.71 5.46 -3.92
CA GLY A 44 -1.42 4.24 -4.32
C GLY A 44 -0.83 3.01 -3.66
N LYS A 45 -0.54 1.98 -4.47
CA LYS A 45 0.12 0.75 -3.99
C LYS A 45 1.54 1.04 -3.52
N PRO A 46 1.85 0.92 -2.23
CA PRO A 46 3.14 1.35 -1.72
C PRO A 46 4.30 0.66 -2.44
N GLN A 47 5.35 1.42 -2.72
CA GLN A 47 6.60 0.90 -3.26
C GLN A 47 7.72 1.40 -2.37
N ILE A 48 8.53 0.46 -1.88
CA ILE A 48 9.53 0.74 -0.86
C ILE A 48 10.85 0.07 -1.20
N ILE A 49 11.95 0.63 -0.69
CA ILE A 49 13.25 -0.02 -0.58
C ILE A 49 13.54 -0.20 0.90
N LEU A 50 14.03 -1.36 1.30
CA LEU A 50 14.36 -1.69 2.67
C LEU A 50 15.84 -1.98 2.76
N ASN A 51 16.54 -1.24 3.63
CA ASN A 51 17.93 -1.48 3.96
C ASN A 51 17.99 -2.17 5.32
N CYS A 52 18.89 -3.12 5.46
CA CYS A 52 19.04 -3.90 6.67
C CYS A 52 20.52 -4.27 6.92
N ASN A 53 20.89 -4.37 8.19
CA ASN A 53 22.24 -4.66 8.64
C ASN A 53 22.16 -5.55 9.88
N LYS A 54 22.99 -6.60 9.96
CA LYS A 54 23.01 -7.57 11.08
C LYS A 54 21.60 -8.05 11.48
N GLY A 55 20.78 -8.37 10.49
CA GLY A 55 19.41 -8.87 10.70
C GLY A 55 18.37 -7.86 11.18
N LYS A 56 18.69 -6.55 11.22
CA LYS A 56 17.75 -5.47 11.59
C LYS A 56 17.53 -4.49 10.45
N VAL A 57 16.31 -3.97 10.35
CA VAL A 57 15.97 -2.89 9.42
C VAL A 57 16.69 -1.61 9.86
N THR A 58 17.49 -1.02 8.98
CA THR A 58 18.20 0.23 9.24
C THR A 58 17.47 1.44 8.67
N ARG A 59 16.81 1.26 7.51
CA ARG A 59 16.05 2.32 6.85
C ARG A 59 15.02 1.73 5.90
N LEU A 60 13.90 2.42 5.77
CA LEU A 60 12.88 2.14 4.78
C LEU A 60 12.63 3.40 3.95
N ILE A 61 12.84 3.32 2.64
CA ILE A 61 12.74 4.43 1.70
C ILE A 61 11.45 4.27 0.90
N LEU A 62 10.58 5.27 0.93
CA LEU A 62 9.36 5.29 0.13
C LEU A 62 9.67 5.79 -1.29
N LYS A 63 9.27 5.00 -2.29
CA LYS A 63 9.22 5.39 -3.69
C LYS A 63 7.81 5.79 -4.11
N ARG A 64 6.80 5.16 -3.52
CA ARG A 64 5.39 5.51 -3.63
C ARG A 64 4.68 5.28 -2.30
N GLU A 65 3.81 6.19 -1.91
CA GLU A 65 3.14 6.16 -0.60
C GLU A 65 1.70 5.65 -0.70
N ALA A 66 1.17 5.05 0.38
CA ALA A 66 -0.27 4.89 0.51
C ALA A 66 -0.96 6.27 0.59
N PRO A 67 -2.13 6.49 -0.06
CA PRO A 67 -2.80 7.79 -0.05
C PRO A 67 -3.14 8.34 1.34
N CYS A 68 -3.32 7.46 2.34
CA CYS A 68 -3.64 7.84 3.71
C CYS A 68 -2.43 8.18 4.59
N GLY A 69 -1.19 8.01 4.11
CA GLY A 69 0.03 8.22 4.90
C GLY A 69 0.54 7.01 5.68
N CYS A 70 -0.20 5.90 5.69
CA CYS A 70 0.13 4.70 6.47
C CYS A 70 1.53 4.13 6.15
N SER A 71 1.97 4.23 4.88
CA SER A 71 3.30 3.73 4.49
C SER A 71 4.45 4.49 5.16
N ARG A 72 4.32 5.80 5.37
CA ARG A 72 5.32 6.61 6.09
C ARG A 72 5.36 6.25 7.56
N PHE A 73 4.21 6.13 8.21
CA PHE A 73 4.11 5.68 9.59
C PHE A 73 4.80 4.32 9.80
N ILE A 74 4.56 3.36 8.90
CA ILE A 74 5.18 2.04 8.97
C ILE A 74 6.69 2.10 8.71
N ALA A 75 7.14 2.94 7.77
CA ALA A 75 8.56 3.15 7.50
C ALA A 75 9.33 3.58 8.76
N GLU A 76 8.76 4.52 9.51
CA GLU A 76 9.32 5.00 10.77
C GLU A 76 9.33 3.90 11.84
N LYS A 77 8.19 3.19 12.03
CA LYS A 77 8.05 2.16 13.06
C LYS A 77 8.86 0.89 12.82
N LEU A 78 9.21 0.59 11.57
CA LEU A 78 10.03 -0.58 11.25
C LEU A 78 11.52 -0.36 11.46
N THR A 79 12.00 0.86 11.64
CA THR A 79 13.43 1.11 11.90
C THR A 79 13.86 0.45 13.21
N GLY A 80 14.93 -0.35 13.16
CA GLY A 80 15.43 -1.13 14.30
C GLY A 80 14.74 -2.48 14.54
N VAL A 81 13.63 -2.76 13.85
CA VAL A 81 12.91 -4.05 13.93
C VAL A 81 13.74 -5.16 13.28
N LYS A 82 13.69 -6.37 13.84
CA LYS A 82 14.32 -7.54 13.21
C LYS A 82 13.65 -7.84 11.87
N VAL A 83 14.47 -8.14 10.86
CA VAL A 83 14.01 -8.42 9.49
C VAL A 83 13.00 -9.56 9.44
N GLU A 84 13.14 -10.57 10.31
CA GLU A 84 12.20 -11.71 10.43
C GLU A 84 10.82 -11.33 10.99
N GLU A 85 10.74 -10.30 11.84
CA GLU A 85 9.49 -9.82 12.45
C GLU A 85 8.82 -8.71 11.62
N ALA A 86 9.54 -8.11 10.67
CA ALA A 86 9.12 -6.89 10.00
C ALA A 86 7.84 -7.04 9.17
N GLU A 87 7.61 -8.20 8.53
CA GLU A 87 6.36 -8.47 7.80
C GLU A 87 5.14 -8.43 8.74
N GLU A 88 5.23 -9.12 9.88
CA GLU A 88 4.14 -9.20 10.85
C GLU A 88 3.89 -7.85 11.53
N LYS A 89 4.95 -7.18 12.00
CA LYS A 89 4.85 -5.85 12.62
C LYS A 89 4.30 -4.81 11.65
N ALA A 90 4.62 -4.88 10.36
CA ALA A 90 4.03 -3.99 9.37
C ALA A 90 2.50 -4.13 9.29
N GLY A 91 1.98 -5.37 9.34
CA GLY A 91 0.55 -5.63 9.42
C GLY A 91 -0.07 -5.02 10.68
N LEU A 92 0.55 -5.27 11.84
CA LEU A 92 0.10 -4.75 13.13
C LEU A 92 0.07 -3.21 13.16
N PHE A 93 1.14 -2.57 12.72
CA PHE A 93 1.23 -1.11 12.63
C PHE A 93 0.21 -0.51 11.65
N HIS A 94 -0.15 -1.23 10.58
CA HIS A 94 -1.22 -0.81 9.69
C HIS A 94 -2.57 -0.70 10.41
N HIS A 95 -2.87 -1.64 11.31
CA HIS A 95 -4.09 -1.61 12.12
C HIS A 95 -4.10 -0.52 13.19
N TYR A 96 -2.93 -0.09 13.67
CA TYR A 96 -2.80 1.01 14.63
C TYR A 96 -2.96 2.39 13.99
N TYR A 97 -2.67 2.49 12.69
CA TYR A 97 -2.76 3.73 11.96
C TYR A 97 -4.23 4.09 11.63
N PRO A 98 -4.63 5.38 11.65
CA PRO A 98 -5.97 5.82 11.21
C PRO A 98 -6.16 5.68 9.70
N CYS A 99 -6.20 4.44 9.21
CA CYS A 99 -6.40 4.12 7.81
C CYS A 99 -7.83 4.49 7.35
N LEU A 100 -7.95 4.98 6.12
CA LEU A 100 -9.25 5.31 5.51
C LEU A 100 -10.02 4.08 5.02
N ALA A 101 -9.40 2.90 5.04
CA ALA A 101 -10.05 1.66 4.64
C ALA A 101 -11.03 1.19 5.72
N SER A 102 -12.25 0.84 5.31
CA SER A 102 -13.27 0.33 6.24
C SER A 102 -12.84 -0.99 6.89
N GLY A 103 -12.97 -1.05 8.22
CA GLY A 103 -12.86 -2.29 8.98
C GLY A 103 -14.12 -3.17 8.93
N LYS A 104 -15.22 -2.70 8.31
CA LYS A 104 -16.46 -3.49 8.19
C LYS A 104 -16.23 -4.71 7.30
N ILE A 105 -16.72 -5.85 7.75
CA ILE A 105 -16.73 -7.13 7.03
C ILE A 105 -18.03 -7.21 6.25
N ASP A 106 -17.95 -7.61 4.98
CA ASP A 106 -19.12 -7.81 4.12
C ASP A 106 -19.19 -9.25 3.64
N ALA A 107 -20.30 -9.93 3.92
CA ALA A 107 -20.65 -11.26 3.40
C ALA A 107 -19.51 -12.30 3.47
N GLY A 108 -18.79 -12.37 4.60
CA GLY A 108 -17.70 -13.34 4.81
C GLY A 108 -16.39 -13.02 4.06
N LYS A 109 -16.31 -11.88 3.35
CA LYS A 109 -15.08 -11.39 2.74
C LYS A 109 -14.28 -10.58 3.73
N ASP A 110 -12.97 -10.61 3.53
CA ASP A 110 -12.05 -9.83 4.35
C ASP A 110 -12.32 -8.32 4.25
N SER A 111 -12.19 -7.59 5.37
CA SER A 111 -12.43 -6.14 5.40
C SER A 111 -11.46 -5.39 4.49
N LEU A 112 -11.83 -4.21 4.01
CA LEU A 112 -10.91 -3.37 3.21
C LEU A 112 -9.66 -3.00 4.01
N LEU A 113 -9.79 -2.84 5.33
CA LEU A 113 -8.66 -2.61 6.22
C LEU A 113 -7.67 -3.78 6.21
N HIS A 114 -8.16 -5.01 6.35
CA HIS A 114 -7.29 -6.19 6.35
C HIS A 114 -6.71 -6.46 4.95
N GLN A 115 -7.46 -6.23 3.88
CA GLN A 115 -6.90 -6.22 2.52
C GLN A 115 -5.78 -5.18 2.37
N SER A 116 -5.93 -3.98 2.94
CA SER A 116 -4.90 -2.93 2.95
C SER A 116 -3.66 -3.31 3.76
N ALA A 117 -3.87 -3.96 4.92
CA ALA A 117 -2.79 -4.52 5.73
C ALA A 117 -2.06 -5.63 4.97
N ASN A 118 -2.77 -6.49 4.24
CA ASN A 118 -2.18 -7.55 3.41
C ASN A 118 -1.34 -6.98 2.26
N ILE A 119 -1.79 -5.91 1.59
CA ILE A 119 -0.96 -5.19 0.60
C ILE A 119 0.34 -4.72 1.26
N THR A 120 0.26 -4.15 2.46
CA THR A 120 1.42 -3.66 3.21
C THR A 120 2.39 -4.79 3.56
N LYS A 121 1.89 -5.91 4.13
CA LYS A 121 2.69 -7.10 4.44
C LYS A 121 3.41 -7.62 3.21
N LEU A 122 2.74 -7.72 2.08
CA LEU A 122 3.34 -8.17 0.82
C LEU A 122 4.43 -7.23 0.31
N VAL A 123 4.23 -5.92 0.41
CA VAL A 123 5.24 -4.91 0.03
C VAL A 123 6.49 -5.04 0.90
N VAL A 124 6.32 -5.16 2.23
CA VAL A 124 7.42 -5.34 3.18
C VAL A 124 8.13 -6.68 2.97
N LYS A 125 7.39 -7.78 2.82
CA LYS A 125 7.94 -9.11 2.53
C LYS A 125 8.83 -9.11 1.28
N LYS A 126 8.38 -8.44 0.21
CA LYS A 126 9.18 -8.31 -1.03
C LYS A 126 10.46 -7.53 -0.78
N ALA A 127 10.39 -6.42 -0.05
CA ALA A 127 11.56 -5.60 0.27
C ALA A 127 12.57 -6.35 1.16
N ILE A 128 12.09 -7.14 2.13
CA ILE A 128 12.93 -8.02 2.96
C ILE A 128 13.70 -9.03 2.10
N ARG A 129 13.04 -9.66 1.13
CA ARG A 129 13.68 -10.63 0.22
C ARG A 129 14.80 -9.99 -0.60
N ALA A 130 14.62 -8.76 -1.06
CA ALA A 130 15.67 -8.02 -1.77
C ALA A 130 16.86 -7.73 -0.84
N CYS A 131 16.60 -7.20 0.37
CA CYS A 131 17.66 -6.88 1.33
C CYS A 131 18.50 -8.09 1.77
N LYS A 132 17.88 -9.28 1.91
CA LYS A 132 18.62 -10.50 2.25
C LYS A 132 19.58 -10.95 1.15
N ARG A 133 19.21 -10.78 -0.13
CA ARG A 133 20.08 -11.14 -1.27
C ARG A 133 21.34 -10.28 -1.32
N GLU A 134 21.20 -8.98 -1.05
CA GLU A 134 22.32 -8.02 -1.02
C GLU A 134 23.33 -8.29 0.10
N GLN A 135 22.93 -8.93 1.21
CA GLN A 135 23.86 -9.32 2.29
C GLN A 135 24.59 -10.65 2.06
N THR A 136 24.19 -11.42 1.05
CA THR A 136 24.80 -12.72 0.71
C THR A 136 25.68 -12.63 -0.54
N SER A 137 25.74 -11.45 -1.16
CA SER A 137 26.58 -11.14 -2.34
C SER A 137 27.78 -10.31 -1.90
#